data_AF-A0A956W3F2-F1
#
_entry.id   AF-A0A956W3F2-F1
#
_cell.length_a   1.000
_cell.length_b   1.000
_cell.length_c   1.000
_cell.angle_alpha   90.00
_cell.angle_beta   90.00
_cell.angle_gamma   90.00
#
_symmetry.space_group_name_H-M   'P 1'
#
loop_
_entity.id
_entity.type
_entity.pdbx_description
1 polymer ?
#
loop_
_entity_poly.entity_id
_entity_poly.type
_entity_poly.pdbx_seq_one_letter_code
_entity_poly.pdbx_strand_id
1 'polypeptide(L)'
;SEATPAPAQEPESSGAPETPPQSPQPAEQPRPRDADYASVVQIDRNEDVATICGRIEAAPTYAVVVHAPGGNRELSREIGIRRLKRHAEESGRTIAIATSSWALASRARTVRIPVARKPEHVRWDSGGRMVLRLGRASILIPPLGRYIQGLAVVLAVLAVVALAFTMGPSASIVAYPPTETVERTVLIVASPDFPSVNLESLQVPAQNVTNTRTVTLAVPATGTQTVGSEFAVVTVTIYNDGDEDITLPEGTRFSTSGPAPEFELQDEEEIPAGGQRAVAAYAVEPGTVGNIGPGTISGIVDSESDDLRAENLGNAGGGKDGPATAVSTADVITIRDLAENLAVVESIKRTLVEDRPHDA
;
A
#
# COMPACT_ATOMS: atom_id res chain seq x y z
N SER A 1 -24.39 -8.78 39.21
CA SER A 1 -24.30 -7.54 38.42
C SER A 1 -23.20 -7.70 37.39
N GLU A 2 -23.31 -8.43 36.30
CA GLU A 2 -24.39 -8.59 35.31
C GLU A 2 -24.94 -7.25 34.79
N ALA A 3 -24.44 -6.84 33.62
CA ALA A 3 -25.16 -6.08 32.59
C ALA A 3 -24.31 -6.04 31.30
N THR A 4 -24.36 -7.13 30.54
CA THR A 4 -24.17 -7.14 29.08
C THR A 4 -25.48 -6.71 28.43
N PRO A 5 -25.49 -5.87 27.38
CA PRO A 5 -26.63 -5.80 26.47
C PRO A 5 -26.36 -6.59 25.19
N ALA A 6 -27.41 -7.29 24.78
CA ALA A 6 -27.55 -8.22 23.67
C ALA A 6 -27.51 -7.54 22.28
N PRO A 7 -27.32 -8.33 21.19
CA PRO A 7 -27.15 -7.83 19.83
C PRO A 7 -28.50 -7.63 19.11
N ALA A 8 -28.55 -6.63 18.22
CA ALA A 8 -29.69 -6.35 17.36
C ALA A 8 -29.54 -7.04 15.98
N GLN A 9 -30.67 -7.53 15.50
CA GLN A 9 -30.87 -8.45 14.39
C GLN A 9 -30.73 -7.81 13.00
N GLU A 10 -30.33 -8.65 12.04
CA GLU A 10 -30.44 -8.49 10.59
C GLU A 10 -31.90 -8.32 10.13
N PRO A 11 -32.11 -7.62 9.00
CA PRO A 11 -33.17 -7.99 8.08
C PRO A 11 -32.63 -8.37 6.69
N GLU A 12 -33.14 -9.51 6.28
CA GLU A 12 -33.34 -10.12 4.96
C GLU A 12 -33.27 -9.24 3.70
N SER A 13 -32.82 -9.90 2.62
CA SER A 13 -33.53 -10.03 1.33
C SER A 13 -32.69 -9.65 0.10
N SER A 14 -31.91 -10.64 -0.34
CA SER A 14 -31.29 -10.74 -1.67
C SER A 14 -32.37 -10.82 -2.76
N GLY A 15 -32.43 -9.81 -3.63
CA GLY A 15 -33.28 -9.79 -4.82
C GLY A 15 -32.49 -10.14 -6.08
N ALA A 16 -32.67 -11.35 -6.59
CA ALA A 16 -32.30 -11.75 -7.94
C ALA A 16 -33.57 -12.20 -8.68
N PRO A 17 -33.98 -11.57 -9.80
CA PRO A 17 -35.17 -11.98 -10.53
C PRO A 17 -34.86 -13.17 -11.46
N GLU A 18 -35.56 -14.26 -11.21
CA GLU A 18 -35.63 -15.46 -12.05
C GLU A 18 -36.30 -15.17 -13.41
N THR A 19 -35.72 -15.78 -14.44
CA THR A 19 -36.20 -15.86 -15.82
C THR A 19 -37.50 -16.68 -15.92
N PRO A 20 -38.57 -16.18 -16.54
CA PRO A 20 -39.80 -16.96 -16.73
C PRO A 20 -39.68 -18.00 -17.85
N PRO A 21 -40.31 -19.19 -17.70
CA PRO A 21 -40.19 -20.31 -18.63
C PRO A 21 -41.00 -20.10 -19.92
N GLN A 22 -40.38 -20.44 -21.05
CA GLN A 22 -41.00 -20.49 -22.38
C GLN A 22 -42.04 -21.62 -22.43
N SER A 23 -43.28 -21.27 -22.78
CA SER A 23 -44.31 -22.22 -23.22
C SER A 23 -44.32 -22.31 -24.75
N PRO A 24 -44.31 -23.50 -25.37
CA PRO A 24 -44.21 -23.66 -26.81
C PRO A 24 -45.51 -23.33 -27.57
N GLN A 25 -45.36 -22.56 -28.66
CA GLN A 25 -46.41 -22.24 -29.64
C GLN A 25 -46.94 -23.51 -30.35
N PRO A 26 -48.27 -23.65 -30.54
CA PRO A 26 -48.83 -24.64 -31.46
C PRO A 26 -48.52 -24.25 -32.92
N ALA A 27 -47.81 -25.13 -33.63
CA ALA A 27 -47.50 -24.95 -35.05
C ALA A 27 -48.78 -24.99 -35.91
N GLU A 28 -49.02 -23.88 -36.60
CA GLU A 28 -50.05 -23.67 -37.60
C GLU A 28 -49.79 -24.56 -38.82
N GLN A 29 -50.65 -25.55 -39.07
CA GLN A 29 -50.54 -26.46 -40.20
C GLN A 29 -50.90 -25.73 -41.52
N PRO A 30 -50.06 -25.79 -42.56
CA PRO A 30 -50.29 -25.09 -43.83
C PRO A 30 -51.36 -25.79 -44.69
N ARG A 31 -52.26 -24.98 -45.27
CA ARG A 31 -53.30 -25.37 -46.23
C ARG A 31 -52.71 -26.15 -47.44
N PRO A 32 -53.39 -27.20 -47.94
CA PRO A 32 -52.92 -27.98 -49.10
C PRO A 32 -52.86 -27.15 -50.40
N ARG A 33 -51.87 -27.45 -51.25
CA ARG A 33 -51.45 -26.67 -52.43
C ARG A 33 -52.32 -27.01 -53.65
N ASP A 34 -52.62 -26.02 -54.50
CA ASP A 34 -53.41 -26.11 -55.75
C ASP A 34 -52.91 -27.12 -56.81
N ALA A 35 -51.83 -27.87 -56.53
CA ALA A 35 -51.28 -28.89 -57.41
C ALA A 35 -52.18 -30.13 -57.57
N ASP A 36 -53.05 -30.42 -56.59
CA ASP A 36 -53.90 -31.63 -56.59
C ASP A 36 -55.13 -31.53 -57.52
N TYR A 37 -55.39 -30.36 -58.12
CA TYR A 37 -56.56 -30.13 -58.99
C TYR A 37 -56.21 -29.80 -60.44
N ALA A 38 -54.95 -29.95 -60.86
CA ALA A 38 -54.55 -29.61 -62.22
C ALA A 38 -54.80 -30.78 -63.20
N SER A 39 -55.54 -30.51 -64.28
CA SER A 39 -55.75 -31.49 -65.35
C SER A 39 -54.56 -31.45 -66.32
N VAL A 40 -54.03 -32.62 -66.67
CA VAL A 40 -52.89 -32.72 -67.58
C VAL A 40 -53.41 -33.05 -68.98
N VAL A 41 -53.24 -32.12 -69.92
CA VAL A 41 -53.58 -32.32 -71.33
C VAL A 41 -52.30 -32.65 -72.10
N GLN A 42 -52.24 -33.84 -72.67
CA GLN A 42 -51.11 -34.25 -73.52
C GLN A 42 -51.29 -33.72 -74.94
N ILE A 43 -50.20 -33.18 -75.50
CA ILE A 43 -50.16 -32.59 -76.84
C ILE A 43 -49.09 -33.27 -77.68
N ASP A 44 -49.45 -33.57 -78.93
CA ASP A 44 -48.54 -34.14 -79.92
C ASP A 44 -47.72 -33.07 -80.65
N ARG A 45 -46.59 -33.49 -81.23
CA ARG A 45 -45.63 -32.57 -81.87
C ARG A 45 -46.21 -31.80 -83.07
N ASN A 46 -47.15 -32.41 -83.78
CA ASN A 46 -47.75 -31.91 -85.03
C ASN A 46 -49.22 -31.48 -84.85
N GLU A 47 -49.67 -31.37 -83.61
CA GLU A 47 -51.04 -30.96 -83.33
C GLU A 47 -51.25 -29.46 -83.59
N ASP A 48 -52.37 -29.09 -84.21
CA ASP A 48 -52.73 -27.70 -84.47
C ASP A 48 -53.25 -26.97 -83.23
N VAL A 49 -53.06 -25.64 -83.19
CA VAL A 49 -53.44 -24.78 -82.06
C VAL A 49 -54.93 -24.84 -81.78
N ALA A 50 -55.78 -24.97 -82.81
CA ALA A 50 -57.23 -25.04 -82.62
C ALA A 50 -57.65 -26.32 -81.85
N THR A 51 -57.06 -27.46 -82.20
CA THR A 51 -57.31 -28.74 -81.51
C THR A 51 -56.82 -28.69 -80.06
N ILE A 52 -55.66 -28.07 -79.82
CA ILE A 52 -55.10 -27.86 -78.49
C ILE A 52 -56.04 -26.99 -77.64
N CYS A 53 -56.52 -25.88 -78.19
CA CYS A 53 -57.48 -25.00 -77.53
C CYS A 53 -58.77 -25.75 -77.17
N GLY A 54 -59.33 -26.53 -78.10
CA GLY A 54 -60.52 -27.34 -77.84
C GLY A 54 -60.31 -28.39 -76.74
N ARG A 55 -59.13 -29.02 -76.66
CA ARG A 55 -58.81 -29.95 -75.56
C ARG A 55 -58.64 -29.27 -74.21
N ILE A 56 -58.08 -28.06 -74.19
CA ILE A 56 -58.02 -27.24 -72.98
C ILE A 56 -59.43 -26.84 -72.56
N GLU A 57 -60.32 -26.59 -73.53
CA GLU A 57 -61.72 -26.25 -73.26
C GLU A 57 -62.55 -27.43 -72.74
N ALA A 58 -62.23 -28.66 -73.14
CA ALA A 58 -62.87 -29.86 -72.63
C ALA A 58 -62.32 -30.31 -71.25
N ALA A 59 -61.28 -29.65 -70.73
CA ALA A 59 -60.63 -30.06 -69.49
C ALA A 59 -61.53 -29.80 -68.26
N PRO A 60 -61.59 -30.75 -67.30
CA PRO A 60 -62.52 -30.68 -66.16
C PRO A 60 -62.13 -29.67 -65.09
N THR A 61 -60.91 -29.12 -65.13
CA THR A 61 -60.41 -28.20 -64.10
C THR A 61 -59.92 -26.89 -64.70
N TYR A 62 -59.92 -25.85 -63.85
CA TYR A 62 -59.54 -24.49 -64.23
C TYR A 62 -58.03 -24.32 -64.44
N ALA A 63 -57.22 -25.13 -63.75
CA ALA A 63 -55.78 -25.19 -63.91
C ALA A 63 -55.43 -26.34 -64.86
N VAL A 64 -54.83 -26.00 -66.01
CA VAL A 64 -54.51 -26.98 -67.07
C VAL A 64 -53.01 -26.99 -67.33
N VAL A 65 -52.39 -28.16 -67.17
CA VAL A 65 -50.99 -28.38 -67.54
C VAL A 65 -50.95 -28.97 -68.95
N VAL A 66 -50.46 -28.16 -69.88
CA VAL A 66 -50.16 -28.55 -71.25
C VAL A 66 -48.85 -29.33 -71.27
N HIS A 67 -48.93 -30.66 -71.41
CA HIS A 67 -47.77 -31.53 -71.45
C HIS A 67 -47.38 -31.85 -72.89
N ALA A 68 -46.25 -31.29 -73.33
CA ALA A 68 -45.67 -31.48 -74.66
C ALA A 68 -44.18 -31.84 -74.52
N PRO A 69 -43.83 -33.09 -74.17
CA PRO A 69 -42.45 -33.47 -73.85
C PRO A 69 -41.51 -33.25 -75.04
N GLY A 70 -41.91 -33.63 -76.26
CA GLY A 70 -41.14 -33.37 -77.49
C GLY A 70 -41.28 -31.95 -78.05
N GLY A 71 -42.04 -31.08 -77.38
CA GLY A 71 -42.50 -29.78 -77.90
C GLY A 71 -43.60 -29.91 -78.96
N ASN A 72 -44.16 -28.77 -79.38
CA ASN A 72 -45.15 -28.68 -80.44
C ASN A 72 -44.72 -27.61 -81.46
N ARG A 73 -44.85 -27.88 -82.76
CA ARG A 73 -44.34 -26.99 -83.82
C ARG A 73 -45.08 -25.64 -83.86
N GLU A 74 -46.39 -25.65 -83.66
CA GLU A 74 -47.23 -24.45 -83.73
C GLU A 74 -47.11 -23.58 -82.47
N LEU A 75 -47.13 -24.20 -81.28
CA LEU A 75 -46.93 -23.47 -80.02
C LEU A 75 -45.49 -22.95 -79.86
N SER A 76 -44.52 -23.51 -80.58
CA SER A 76 -43.15 -22.97 -80.63
C SER A 76 -43.02 -21.72 -81.52
N ARG A 77 -44.10 -21.31 -82.20
CA ARG A 77 -44.18 -20.03 -82.93
C ARG A 77 -44.80 -18.96 -82.04
N GLU A 78 -44.44 -17.72 -82.31
CA GLU A 78 -44.92 -16.57 -81.54
C GLU A 78 -46.44 -16.38 -81.63
N ILE A 79 -47.02 -16.56 -82.82
CA ILE A 79 -48.47 -16.45 -83.03
C ILE A 79 -49.21 -17.57 -82.27
N GLY A 80 -48.71 -18.81 -82.35
CA GLY A 80 -49.36 -19.97 -81.73
C GLY A 80 -49.41 -19.88 -80.20
N ILE A 81 -48.30 -19.51 -79.55
CA ILE A 81 -48.27 -19.39 -78.09
C ILE A 81 -49.12 -18.21 -77.58
N ARG A 82 -49.19 -17.10 -78.33
CA ARG A 82 -50.04 -15.95 -77.98
C ARG A 82 -51.51 -16.28 -78.15
N ARG A 83 -51.88 -17.02 -79.20
CA ARG A 83 -53.25 -17.50 -79.42
C ARG A 83 -53.70 -18.43 -78.30
N LEU A 84 -52.82 -19.36 -77.90
CA LEU A 84 -53.06 -20.23 -76.76
C LEU A 84 -53.29 -19.44 -75.47
N LYS A 85 -52.41 -18.48 -75.17
CA LYS A 85 -52.54 -17.63 -73.97
C LYS A 85 -53.85 -16.84 -73.97
N ARG A 86 -54.16 -16.16 -75.07
CA ARG A 86 -55.37 -15.35 -75.20
C ARG A 86 -56.62 -16.22 -75.03
N HIS A 87 -56.64 -17.39 -75.65
CA HIS A 87 -57.78 -18.31 -75.54
C HIS A 87 -57.94 -18.89 -74.13
N ALA A 88 -56.82 -19.18 -73.43
CA ALA A 88 -56.85 -19.56 -72.03
C ALA A 88 -57.40 -18.41 -71.15
N GLU A 89 -56.98 -17.17 -71.38
CA GLU A 89 -57.50 -15.99 -70.68
C GLU A 89 -58.99 -15.75 -70.96
N GLU A 90 -59.45 -15.89 -72.21
CA GLU A 90 -60.86 -15.73 -72.61
C GLU A 90 -61.75 -16.83 -72.02
N SER A 91 -61.27 -18.08 -71.98
CA SER A 91 -61.97 -19.20 -71.33
C SER A 91 -61.83 -19.21 -69.81
N GLY A 92 -61.14 -18.21 -69.26
CA GLY A 92 -60.83 -18.07 -67.85
C GLY A 92 -59.74 -19.01 -67.34
N ARG A 93 -59.28 -20.02 -68.07
CA ARG A 93 -58.38 -21.06 -67.55
C ARG A 93 -56.95 -20.57 -67.30
N THR A 94 -56.33 -21.08 -66.24
CA THR A 94 -54.89 -20.87 -65.97
C THR A 94 -54.08 -22.00 -66.58
N ILE A 95 -53.13 -21.67 -67.46
CA ILE A 95 -52.32 -22.65 -68.17
C ILE A 95 -50.86 -22.64 -67.72
N ALA A 96 -50.26 -23.83 -67.68
CA ALA A 96 -48.82 -24.04 -67.54
C ALA A 96 -48.33 -25.03 -68.58
N ILE A 97 -47.06 -24.93 -68.98
CA ILE A 97 -46.48 -25.81 -70.01
C ILE A 97 -45.41 -26.71 -69.40
N ALA A 98 -45.58 -28.02 -69.55
CA ALA A 98 -44.58 -29.02 -69.23
C ALA A 98 -43.88 -29.48 -70.53
N THR A 99 -42.63 -29.07 -70.74
CA THR A 99 -41.86 -29.44 -71.95
C THR A 99 -40.36 -29.52 -71.67
N SER A 100 -39.66 -30.43 -72.36
CA SER A 100 -38.19 -30.44 -72.41
C SER A 100 -37.65 -29.66 -73.62
N SER A 101 -38.50 -29.27 -74.57
CA SER A 101 -38.11 -28.52 -75.76
C SER A 101 -37.77 -27.06 -75.44
N TRP A 102 -36.54 -26.64 -75.73
CA TRP A 102 -36.10 -25.25 -75.55
C TRP A 102 -36.93 -24.26 -76.36
N ALA A 103 -37.33 -24.61 -77.59
CA ALA A 103 -38.08 -23.72 -78.47
C ALA A 103 -39.44 -23.35 -77.87
N LEU A 104 -40.20 -24.34 -77.42
CA LEU A 104 -41.50 -24.11 -76.77
C LEU A 104 -41.33 -23.43 -75.40
N ALA A 105 -40.36 -23.87 -74.59
CA ALA A 105 -40.10 -23.28 -73.28
C ALA A 105 -39.69 -21.80 -73.36
N SER A 106 -38.84 -21.44 -74.32
CA SER A 106 -38.40 -20.06 -74.53
C SER A 106 -39.58 -19.15 -74.90
N ARG A 107 -40.43 -19.60 -75.84
CA ARG A 107 -41.62 -18.86 -76.27
C ARG A 107 -42.66 -18.69 -75.17
N ALA A 108 -42.93 -19.76 -74.42
CA ALA A 108 -43.82 -19.71 -73.27
C ALA A 108 -43.34 -18.70 -72.20
N ARG A 109 -42.03 -18.66 -71.91
CA ARG A 109 -41.44 -17.67 -71.00
C ARG A 109 -41.57 -16.23 -71.52
N THR A 110 -41.45 -16.01 -72.83
CA THR A 110 -41.64 -14.67 -73.42
C THR A 110 -43.04 -14.13 -73.13
N VAL A 111 -44.06 -14.99 -73.15
CA VAL A 111 -45.45 -14.60 -72.87
C VAL A 111 -45.87 -14.85 -71.41
N ARG A 112 -44.89 -15.08 -70.52
CA ARG A 112 -45.06 -15.27 -69.06
C ARG A 112 -45.93 -16.46 -68.65
N ILE A 113 -45.99 -17.50 -69.46
CA ILE A 113 -46.59 -18.79 -69.07
C ILE A 113 -45.54 -19.55 -68.23
N PRO A 114 -45.91 -20.10 -67.06
CA PRO A 114 -44.99 -20.91 -66.26
C PRO A 114 -44.60 -22.18 -67.02
N VAL A 115 -43.29 -22.51 -66.97
CA VAL A 115 -42.73 -23.68 -67.67
C VAL A 115 -42.00 -24.59 -66.71
N ALA A 116 -42.33 -25.89 -66.75
CA ALA A 116 -41.61 -26.95 -66.06
C ALA A 116 -41.15 -28.04 -67.03
N ARG A 117 -40.21 -28.89 -66.61
CA ARG A 117 -39.79 -30.06 -67.42
C ARG A 117 -40.73 -31.26 -67.28
N LYS A 118 -41.41 -31.38 -66.14
CA LYS A 118 -42.37 -32.44 -65.82
C LYS A 118 -43.68 -31.80 -65.34
N PRO A 119 -44.85 -32.41 -65.59
CA PRO A 119 -46.14 -31.84 -65.22
C PRO A 119 -46.28 -31.64 -63.70
N GLU A 120 -45.71 -32.53 -62.89
CA GLU A 120 -45.75 -32.46 -61.42
C GLU A 120 -44.96 -31.30 -60.80
N HIS A 121 -43.99 -30.73 -61.54
CA HIS A 121 -43.08 -29.70 -61.03
C HIS A 121 -43.47 -28.29 -61.48
N VAL A 122 -44.70 -28.12 -61.97
CA VAL A 122 -45.21 -26.82 -62.37
C VAL A 122 -45.37 -25.92 -61.14
N ARG A 123 -44.67 -24.78 -61.16
CA ARG A 123 -44.81 -23.74 -60.15
C ARG A 123 -45.74 -22.64 -60.68
N TRP A 124 -46.99 -22.68 -60.26
CA TRP A 124 -48.02 -21.72 -60.67
C TRP A 124 -47.74 -20.28 -60.21
N ASP A 125 -47.01 -20.12 -59.10
CA ASP A 125 -46.63 -18.83 -58.52
C ASP A 125 -45.41 -18.16 -59.20
N SER A 126 -44.78 -18.85 -60.16
CA SER A 126 -43.53 -18.37 -60.79
C SER A 126 -43.81 -17.85 -62.20
N GLY A 127 -43.94 -16.53 -62.35
CA GLY A 127 -44.13 -15.83 -63.65
C GLY A 127 -42.93 -15.89 -64.62
N GLY A 128 -42.23 -17.02 -64.69
CA GLY A 128 -41.19 -17.30 -65.68
C GLY A 128 -39.79 -16.72 -65.42
N ARG A 129 -39.49 -16.18 -64.23
CA ARG A 129 -38.19 -15.56 -63.90
C ARG A 129 -37.27 -16.50 -63.10
N MET A 130 -35.98 -16.56 -63.48
CA MET A 130 -34.94 -17.30 -62.75
C MET A 130 -34.16 -16.32 -61.84
N VAL A 131 -34.01 -16.63 -60.56
CA VAL A 131 -33.32 -15.80 -59.56
C VAL A 131 -32.27 -16.65 -58.85
N LEU A 132 -31.02 -16.18 -58.77
CA LEU A 132 -29.95 -16.84 -58.01
C LEU A 132 -29.75 -16.10 -56.67
N ARG A 133 -29.77 -16.84 -55.56
CA ARG A 133 -29.68 -16.29 -54.20
C ARG A 133 -28.29 -16.59 -53.63
N LEU A 134 -27.48 -15.56 -53.37
CA LEU A 134 -26.18 -15.69 -52.73
C LEU A 134 -26.20 -14.91 -51.41
N GLY A 135 -26.49 -15.60 -50.31
CA GLY A 135 -26.68 -14.99 -48.99
C GLY A 135 -27.86 -13.99 -48.95
N ARG A 136 -27.61 -12.78 -48.46
CA ARG A 136 -28.63 -11.71 -48.33
C ARG A 136 -28.82 -10.86 -49.59
N ALA A 137 -28.01 -11.07 -50.64
CA ALA A 137 -28.10 -10.34 -51.89
C ALA A 137 -28.69 -11.23 -53.00
N SER A 138 -29.77 -10.77 -53.64
CA SER A 138 -30.30 -11.38 -54.86
C SER A 138 -29.74 -10.64 -56.07
N ILE A 139 -28.79 -11.26 -56.76
CA ILE A 139 -28.17 -10.65 -57.94
C ILE A 139 -28.96 -11.12 -59.17
N LEU A 140 -29.53 -10.16 -59.90
CA LEU A 140 -30.08 -10.38 -61.23
C LEU A 140 -28.91 -10.69 -62.15
N ILE A 141 -28.76 -11.94 -62.60
CA ILE A 141 -27.72 -12.28 -63.57
C ILE A 141 -28.29 -11.99 -64.97
N PRO A 142 -27.76 -10.98 -65.70
CA PRO A 142 -28.09 -10.81 -67.11
C PRO A 142 -27.56 -12.03 -67.88
N PRO A 143 -28.26 -12.55 -68.90
CA PRO A 143 -27.76 -13.66 -69.71
C PRO A 143 -26.62 -13.20 -70.62
N LEU A 144 -25.44 -13.00 -70.05
CA LEU A 144 -24.18 -12.73 -70.75
C LEU A 144 -23.52 -14.09 -71.07
N GLY A 145 -23.08 -14.26 -72.32
CA GLY A 145 -22.61 -15.55 -72.83
C GLY A 145 -21.47 -16.19 -72.03
N ARG A 146 -21.37 -17.52 -72.11
CA ARG A 146 -20.47 -18.39 -71.31
C ARG A 146 -19.00 -17.95 -71.26
N TYR A 147 -18.50 -17.28 -72.31
CA TYR A 147 -17.12 -16.79 -72.39
C TYR A 147 -16.84 -15.58 -71.47
N ILE A 148 -17.79 -14.64 -71.37
CA ILE A 148 -17.64 -13.43 -70.54
C ILE A 148 -17.65 -13.82 -69.06
N GLN A 149 -18.47 -14.80 -68.69
CA GLN A 149 -18.54 -15.31 -67.33
C GLN A 149 -17.23 -16.03 -66.92
N GLY A 150 -16.62 -16.80 -67.82
CA GLY A 150 -15.34 -17.44 -67.58
C GLY A 150 -14.21 -16.44 -67.33
N LEU A 151 -14.13 -15.38 -68.14
CA LEU A 151 -13.14 -14.32 -68.00
C LEU A 151 -13.26 -13.59 -66.65
N ALA A 152 -14.49 -13.28 -66.22
CA ALA A 152 -14.74 -12.61 -64.94
C ALA A 152 -14.30 -13.44 -63.73
N VAL A 153 -14.49 -14.76 -63.77
CA VAL A 153 -14.05 -15.66 -62.70
C VAL A 153 -12.53 -15.74 -62.62
N VAL A 154 -11.84 -15.82 -63.75
CA VAL A 154 -10.37 -15.84 -63.80
C VAL A 154 -9.79 -14.55 -63.24
N LEU A 155 -10.36 -13.40 -63.59
CA LEU A 155 -9.94 -12.10 -63.05
C LEU A 155 -10.17 -11.99 -61.53
N ALA A 156 -11.29 -12.51 -61.02
CA ALA A 156 -11.56 -12.53 -59.59
C ALA A 156 -10.55 -13.41 -58.82
N VAL A 157 -10.19 -14.57 -59.36
CA VAL A 157 -9.17 -15.45 -58.75
C VAL A 157 -7.80 -14.77 -58.74
N LEU A 158 -7.41 -14.13 -59.85
CA LEU A 158 -6.15 -13.37 -59.91
C LEU A 158 -6.10 -12.22 -58.91
N ALA A 159 -7.23 -11.52 -58.70
CA ALA A 159 -7.31 -10.45 -57.71
C ALA A 159 -7.13 -10.97 -56.27
N VAL A 160 -7.71 -12.12 -55.93
CA VAL A 160 -7.55 -12.76 -54.61
C VAL A 160 -6.10 -13.21 -54.37
N VAL A 161 -5.45 -13.79 -55.39
CA VAL A 161 -4.05 -14.19 -55.30
C VAL A 161 -3.14 -12.97 -55.13
N ALA A 162 -3.34 -11.92 -55.93
CA ALA A 162 -2.56 -10.69 -55.80
C ALA A 162 -2.69 -10.06 -54.41
N LEU A 163 -3.90 -10.04 -53.84
CA LEU A 163 -4.15 -9.54 -52.48
C LEU A 163 -3.43 -10.38 -51.41
N ALA A 164 -3.40 -11.70 -51.54
CA ALA A 164 -2.70 -12.58 -50.60
C ALA A 164 -1.18 -12.35 -50.59
N PHE A 165 -0.59 -12.03 -51.74
CA PHE A 165 0.85 -11.75 -51.85
C PHE A 165 1.23 -10.35 -51.35
N THR A 166 0.43 -9.32 -51.61
CA THR A 166 0.74 -7.95 -51.14
C THR A 166 0.48 -7.76 -49.66
N MET A 167 -0.44 -8.54 -49.09
CA MET A 167 -0.82 -8.49 -47.69
C MET A 167 -0.12 -9.57 -46.85
N GLY A 168 1.02 -10.08 -47.34
CA GLY A 168 1.86 -11.04 -46.62
C GLY A 168 2.35 -10.49 -45.27
N PRO A 169 2.52 -11.35 -44.25
CA PRO A 169 2.81 -10.90 -42.89
C PRO A 169 4.23 -10.33 -42.78
N SER A 170 4.35 -9.09 -42.34
CA SER A 170 5.62 -8.50 -41.88
C SER A 170 5.79 -8.81 -40.40
N ALA A 171 6.82 -9.58 -40.05
CA ALA A 171 7.16 -9.91 -38.67
C ALA A 171 8.45 -9.19 -38.27
N SER A 172 8.35 -8.24 -37.33
CA SER A 172 9.52 -7.64 -36.68
C SER A 172 9.89 -8.50 -35.46
N ILE A 173 11.09 -9.09 -35.47
CA ILE A 173 11.60 -9.90 -34.37
C ILE A 173 12.54 -9.01 -33.56
N VAL A 174 12.12 -8.63 -32.36
CA VAL A 174 12.97 -7.92 -31.40
C VAL A 174 13.39 -8.92 -30.33
N ALA A 175 14.68 -9.24 -30.29
CA ALA A 175 15.26 -10.15 -29.30
C ALA A 175 15.93 -9.33 -28.18
N TYR A 176 15.56 -9.60 -26.94
CA TYR A 176 16.22 -9.06 -25.76
C TYR A 176 17.12 -10.15 -25.16
N PRO A 177 18.44 -9.95 -25.08
CA PRO A 177 19.32 -10.93 -24.47
C PRO A 177 19.07 -11.02 -22.96
N PRO A 178 19.19 -12.22 -22.36
CA PRO A 178 19.11 -12.37 -20.91
C PRO A 178 20.31 -11.66 -20.24
N THR A 179 20.03 -10.88 -19.20
CA THR A 179 21.04 -10.20 -18.39
C THR A 179 21.30 -11.00 -17.11
N GLU A 180 22.55 -11.36 -16.84
CA GLU A 180 22.97 -11.90 -15.54
C GLU A 180 23.45 -10.78 -14.62
N THR A 181 23.04 -10.85 -13.35
CA THR A 181 23.48 -9.93 -12.31
C THR A 181 24.85 -10.38 -11.81
N VAL A 182 25.89 -9.61 -12.10
CA VAL A 182 27.24 -9.89 -11.58
C VAL A 182 27.32 -9.36 -10.15
N GLU A 183 27.22 -10.25 -9.16
CA GLU A 183 27.49 -9.92 -7.76
C GLU A 183 28.97 -10.20 -7.45
N ARG A 184 29.70 -9.15 -7.04
CA ARG A 184 31.11 -9.26 -6.63
C ARG A 184 31.25 -8.74 -5.21
N THR A 185 31.62 -9.61 -4.29
CA THR A 185 31.98 -9.22 -2.92
C THR A 185 33.38 -8.61 -2.93
N VAL A 186 33.49 -7.34 -2.53
CA VAL A 186 34.75 -6.61 -2.44
C VAL A 186 35.12 -6.48 -0.95
N LEU A 187 36.29 -6.98 -0.57
CA LEU A 187 36.82 -6.83 0.80
C LEU A 187 37.57 -5.50 0.89
N ILE A 188 36.99 -4.54 1.61
CA ILE A 188 37.59 -3.23 1.88
C ILE A 188 38.21 -3.27 3.28
N VAL A 189 39.47 -2.84 3.40
CA VAL A 189 40.18 -2.78 4.69
C VAL A 189 40.26 -1.33 5.14
N ALA A 190 39.71 -1.04 6.33
CA ALA A 190 39.75 0.28 6.93
C ALA A 190 40.76 0.32 8.09
N SER A 191 41.67 1.30 8.10
CA SER A 191 42.63 1.51 9.20
C SER A 191 42.96 3.00 9.34
N PRO A 192 43.16 3.51 10.57
CA PRO A 192 43.65 4.87 10.79
C PRO A 192 45.09 5.10 10.32
N ASP A 193 45.85 4.03 10.05
CA ASP A 193 47.22 4.12 9.56
C ASP A 193 47.33 4.45 8.06
N PHE A 194 46.21 4.35 7.32
CA PHE A 194 46.18 4.68 5.91
C PHE A 194 46.06 6.20 5.72
N PRO A 195 46.98 6.87 4.99
CA PRO A 195 46.96 8.32 4.84
C PRO A 195 45.92 8.82 3.81
N SER A 196 45.44 7.95 2.92
CA SER A 196 44.49 8.29 1.86
C SER A 196 43.79 7.03 1.30
N VAL A 197 42.71 7.22 0.56
CA VAL A 197 41.97 6.14 -0.10
C VAL A 197 42.82 5.54 -1.22
N ASN A 198 43.06 4.23 -1.17
CA ASN A 198 43.72 3.48 -2.23
C ASN A 198 42.74 2.48 -2.88
N LEU A 199 42.37 2.76 -4.13
CA LEU A 199 41.40 1.98 -4.89
C LEU A 199 41.98 0.66 -5.44
N GLU A 200 43.30 0.56 -5.58
CA GLU A 200 43.97 -0.66 -6.06
C GLU A 200 44.10 -1.71 -4.95
N SER A 201 44.44 -1.27 -3.73
CA SER A 201 44.54 -2.14 -2.56
C SER A 201 43.26 -2.20 -1.72
N LEU A 202 42.21 -1.46 -2.11
CA LEU A 202 40.92 -1.36 -1.41
C LEU A 202 41.08 -0.95 0.07
N GLN A 203 41.99 0.01 0.31
CA GLN A 203 42.30 0.53 1.64
C GLN A 203 41.67 1.91 1.83
N VAL A 204 41.01 2.11 2.96
CA VAL A 204 40.36 3.38 3.29
C VAL A 204 40.82 3.88 4.68
N PRO A 205 41.12 5.18 4.82
CA PRO A 205 41.46 5.76 6.12
C PRO A 205 40.27 5.64 7.07
N ALA A 206 40.52 5.14 8.27
CA ALA A 206 39.57 5.18 9.38
C ALA A 206 39.96 6.30 10.36
N GLN A 207 39.02 6.71 11.22
CA GLN A 207 39.31 7.67 12.29
C GLN A 207 38.93 7.05 13.63
N ASN A 208 39.79 7.22 14.63
CA ASN A 208 39.47 6.82 15.99
C ASN A 208 38.56 7.88 16.61
N VAL A 209 37.30 7.53 16.88
CA VAL A 209 36.36 8.39 17.60
C VAL A 209 36.42 8.03 19.08
N THR A 210 36.74 9.01 19.92
CA THR A 210 36.74 8.85 21.39
C THR A 210 35.54 9.57 21.98
N ASN A 211 34.83 8.90 22.90
CA ASN A 211 33.72 9.49 23.65
C ASN A 211 33.99 9.34 25.16
N THR A 212 33.78 10.40 25.93
CA THR A 212 34.04 10.43 27.38
C THR A 212 32.75 10.80 28.11
N ARG A 213 32.36 9.99 29.09
CA ARG A 213 31.18 10.22 29.93
C ARG A 213 31.57 10.18 31.39
N THR A 214 31.10 11.16 32.15
CA THR A 214 31.35 11.26 33.59
C THR A 214 30.18 10.65 34.35
N VAL A 215 30.46 9.74 35.28
CA VAL A 215 29.47 9.10 36.17
C VAL A 215 29.83 9.42 37.61
N THR A 216 28.90 9.99 38.36
CA THR A 216 29.08 10.28 39.79
C THR A 216 28.50 9.16 40.62
N LEU A 217 29.29 8.66 41.58
CA LEU A 217 28.90 7.60 42.50
C LEU A 217 28.88 8.15 43.92
N ALA A 218 27.93 7.69 44.74
CA ALA A 218 27.83 8.08 46.14
C ALA A 218 27.60 6.83 47.00
N VAL A 219 28.38 6.70 48.06
CA VAL A 219 28.31 5.61 49.03
C VAL A 219 28.22 6.22 50.43
N PRO A 220 27.31 5.77 51.31
CA PRO A 220 27.25 6.27 52.67
C PRO A 220 28.54 5.95 53.43
N ALA A 221 29.07 6.92 54.17
CA ALA A 221 30.24 6.72 55.00
C ALA A 221 29.89 5.85 56.21
N THR A 222 30.69 4.81 56.46
CA THR A 222 30.48 3.84 57.54
C THR A 222 31.47 4.02 58.69
N GLY A 223 32.53 4.81 58.50
CA GLY A 223 33.48 5.14 59.54
C GLY A 223 32.90 6.03 60.63
N THR A 224 33.54 6.00 61.79
CA THR A 224 33.23 6.89 62.91
C THR A 224 34.51 7.57 63.36
N GLN A 225 34.46 8.87 63.59
CA GLN A 225 35.53 9.65 64.18
C GLN A 225 34.98 10.41 65.39
N THR A 226 35.78 10.44 66.46
CA THR A 226 35.46 11.24 67.63
C THR A 226 35.74 12.71 67.32
N VAL A 227 34.71 13.54 67.46
CA VAL A 227 34.80 14.99 67.30
C VAL A 227 34.16 15.67 68.50
N GLY A 228 34.57 16.91 68.79
CA GLY A 228 33.94 17.70 69.84
C GLY A 228 32.46 17.98 69.54
N SER A 229 31.58 17.70 70.49
CA SER A 229 30.13 17.85 70.34
C SER A 229 29.53 18.94 71.24
N GLU A 230 30.12 19.18 72.42
CA GLU A 230 29.69 20.21 73.36
C GLU A 230 30.85 21.15 73.67
N PHE A 231 30.56 22.44 73.86
CA PHE A 231 31.54 23.45 74.22
C PHE A 231 31.79 23.46 75.72
N ALA A 232 33.04 23.68 76.12
CA ALA A 232 33.37 23.89 77.52
C ALA A 232 33.05 25.34 77.92
N VAL A 233 32.49 25.50 79.12
CA VAL A 233 32.12 26.79 79.72
C VAL A 233 32.99 27.03 80.93
N VAL A 234 33.46 28.26 81.10
CA VAL A 234 34.28 28.70 82.23
C VAL A 234 33.85 30.06 82.73
N THR A 235 33.94 30.26 84.04
CA THR A 235 33.79 31.59 84.64
C THR A 235 35.15 32.26 84.71
N VAL A 236 35.32 33.32 83.93
CA VAL A 236 36.54 34.15 83.90
C VAL A 236 36.31 35.37 84.78
N THR A 237 37.23 35.63 85.70
CA THR A 237 37.22 36.87 86.49
C THR A 237 38.13 37.87 85.81
N ILE A 238 37.55 38.99 85.40
CA ILE A 238 38.25 40.09 84.75
C ILE A 238 38.43 41.20 85.78
N TYR A 239 39.65 41.70 85.87
CA TYR A 239 40.07 42.81 86.72
C TYR A 239 40.39 44.00 85.82
N ASN A 240 39.86 45.15 86.18
CA ASN A 240 40.18 46.43 85.55
C ASN A 240 41.02 47.24 86.54
N ASP A 241 42.33 47.29 86.30
CA ASP A 241 43.27 48.05 87.12
C ASP A 241 43.32 49.55 86.72
N GLY A 242 42.56 49.94 85.70
CA GLY A 242 42.44 51.32 85.22
C GLY A 242 41.41 52.15 85.97
N ASP A 243 41.39 53.45 85.64
CA ASP A 243 40.51 54.47 86.26
C ASP A 243 39.22 54.76 85.45
N GLU A 244 38.99 54.05 84.34
CA GLU A 244 37.82 54.20 83.46
C GLU A 244 37.06 52.87 83.32
N ASP A 245 35.73 52.96 83.16
CA ASP A 245 34.88 51.79 82.90
C ASP A 245 35.13 51.27 81.47
N ILE A 246 35.40 49.98 81.33
CA ILE A 246 35.71 49.36 80.03
C ILE A 246 34.59 48.39 79.64
N THR A 247 34.05 48.57 78.44
CA THR A 247 33.04 47.67 77.86
C THR A 247 33.72 46.66 76.94
N LEU A 248 33.54 45.37 77.23
CA LEU A 248 34.03 44.28 76.39
C LEU A 248 32.89 43.80 75.49
N PRO A 249 33.01 43.92 74.15
CA PRO A 249 31.99 43.44 73.24
C PRO A 249 31.92 41.90 73.24
N GLU A 250 30.79 41.37 72.77
CA GLU A 250 30.70 39.97 72.37
C GLU A 250 31.83 39.64 71.38
N GLY A 251 32.38 38.43 71.46
CA GLY A 251 33.50 38.01 70.63
C GLY A 251 34.88 38.32 71.19
N THR A 252 34.99 38.94 72.37
CA THR A 252 36.28 39.15 73.03
C THR A 252 36.93 37.81 73.37
N ARG A 253 38.17 37.59 72.90
CA ARG A 253 38.91 36.33 73.09
C ARG A 253 39.89 36.39 74.25
N PHE A 254 39.98 35.29 75.00
CA PHE A 254 40.88 35.09 76.12
C PHE A 254 42.05 34.19 75.73
N SER A 255 43.25 34.59 76.14
CA SER A 255 44.47 33.81 75.91
C SER A 255 44.63 32.75 76.98
N THR A 256 44.93 31.54 76.53
CA THR A 256 45.21 30.38 77.37
C THR A 256 46.69 30.01 77.33
N SER A 257 47.19 29.52 78.45
CA SER A 257 48.53 28.96 78.55
C SER A 257 48.54 27.47 78.16
N GLY A 258 49.57 27.04 77.43
CA GLY A 258 49.74 25.64 77.03
C GLY A 258 48.88 25.22 75.82
N PRO A 259 48.60 23.90 75.64
CA PRO A 259 47.87 23.37 74.49
C PRO A 259 46.34 23.46 74.63
N ALA A 260 45.85 24.54 75.27
CA ALA A 260 44.42 24.78 75.49
C ALA A 260 43.82 25.65 74.37
N PRO A 261 42.53 25.47 74.01
CA PRO A 261 41.87 26.28 73.01
C PRO A 261 41.57 27.69 73.56
N GLU A 262 41.43 28.66 72.67
CA GLU A 262 40.97 30.01 73.02
C GLU A 262 39.53 29.96 73.57
N PHE A 263 39.20 30.94 74.39
CA PHE A 263 37.84 31.14 74.92
C PHE A 263 37.29 32.48 74.45
N GLU A 264 35.99 32.57 74.25
CA GLU A 264 35.31 33.73 73.70
C GLU A 264 34.14 34.14 74.60
N LEU A 265 33.95 35.45 74.74
CA LEU A 265 32.83 36.06 75.44
C LEU A 265 31.58 36.08 74.54
N GLN A 266 30.44 35.62 75.05
CA GLN A 266 29.19 35.58 74.24
C GLN A 266 28.29 36.81 74.38
N ASP A 267 28.43 37.57 75.46
CA ASP A 267 27.60 38.72 75.74
C ASP A 267 28.49 39.93 76.06
N GLU A 268 28.06 41.13 75.68
CA GLU A 268 28.74 42.36 76.04
C GLU A 268 28.71 42.57 77.56
N GLU A 269 29.87 42.85 78.16
CA GLU A 269 30.00 43.02 79.61
C GLU A 269 30.81 44.28 79.96
N GLU A 270 30.30 45.03 80.94
CA GLU A 270 30.93 46.26 81.43
C GLU A 270 31.73 45.99 82.72
N ILE A 271 33.01 46.32 82.68
CA ILE A 271 33.96 46.11 83.79
C ILE A 271 34.24 47.47 84.46
N PRO A 272 33.81 47.67 85.71
CA PRO A 272 33.98 48.96 86.39
C PRO A 272 35.45 49.25 86.68
N ALA A 273 35.83 50.53 86.63
CA ALA A 273 37.15 51.04 86.99
C ALA A 273 37.58 50.58 88.41
N GLY A 274 38.84 50.14 88.55
CA GLY A 274 39.40 49.64 89.80
C GLY A 274 38.66 48.42 90.39
N GLY A 275 37.85 47.73 89.59
CA GLY A 275 36.94 46.68 90.00
C GLY A 275 37.19 45.34 89.31
N GLN A 276 36.32 44.37 89.59
CA GLN A 276 36.33 43.07 88.94
C GLN A 276 34.92 42.62 88.59
N ARG A 277 34.79 41.81 87.53
CA ARG A 277 33.54 41.16 87.15
C ARG A 277 33.80 39.73 86.70
N ALA A 278 32.91 38.83 87.11
CA ALA A 278 32.92 37.44 86.69
C ALA A 278 32.00 37.27 85.47
N VAL A 279 32.55 36.80 84.36
CA VAL A 279 31.84 36.61 83.09
C VAL A 279 31.93 35.14 82.65
N ALA A 280 30.94 34.68 81.88
CA ALA A 280 30.97 33.34 81.31
C ALA A 280 31.64 33.38 79.92
N ALA A 281 32.67 32.56 79.73
CA ALA A 281 33.35 32.40 78.44
C ALA A 281 33.21 30.96 77.95
N TYR A 282 33.14 30.80 76.63
CA TYR A 282 32.95 29.51 75.96
C TYR A 282 34.21 29.16 75.17
N ALA A 283 34.59 27.89 75.16
CA ALA A 283 35.68 27.44 74.30
C ALA A 283 35.33 27.67 72.82
N VAL A 284 36.29 28.15 72.03
CA VAL A 284 36.12 28.33 70.57
C VAL A 284 35.98 26.97 69.87
N GLU A 285 36.68 25.95 70.37
CA GLU A 285 36.62 24.59 69.87
C GLU A 285 35.73 23.71 70.78
N PRO A 286 34.76 22.98 70.22
CA PRO A 286 33.99 22.03 71.00
C PRO A 286 34.84 20.81 71.36
N GLY A 287 34.48 20.11 72.44
CA GLY A 287 35.11 18.86 72.84
C GLY A 287 35.78 18.89 74.20
N THR A 288 36.37 17.77 74.59
CA THR A 288 37.05 17.64 75.89
C THR A 288 38.32 18.48 75.99
N VAL A 289 38.85 18.93 74.85
CA VAL A 289 40.02 19.83 74.75
C VAL A 289 39.79 21.17 75.47
N GLY A 290 38.53 21.64 75.53
CA GLY A 290 38.17 22.85 76.26
C GLY A 290 38.07 22.68 77.78
N ASN A 291 38.16 21.46 78.31
CA ASN A 291 38.08 21.23 79.76
C ASN A 291 39.43 21.52 80.43
N ILE A 292 39.68 22.79 80.70
CA ILE A 292 40.92 23.29 81.32
C ILE A 292 40.81 23.42 82.84
N GLY A 293 41.97 23.34 83.51
CA GLY A 293 42.08 23.56 84.95
C GLY A 293 42.05 25.04 85.33
N PRO A 294 41.92 25.36 86.63
CA PRO A 294 42.02 26.73 87.14
C PRO A 294 43.39 27.35 86.81
N GLY A 295 43.43 28.66 86.56
CA GLY A 295 44.63 29.43 86.24
C GLY A 295 45.23 29.17 84.86
N THR A 296 44.47 28.57 83.94
CA THR A 296 44.93 28.30 82.56
C THR A 296 44.71 29.49 81.64
N ILE A 297 43.61 30.24 81.83
CA ILE A 297 43.37 31.54 81.19
C ILE A 297 44.23 32.58 81.88
N SER A 298 45.03 33.30 81.10
CA SER A 298 46.06 34.23 81.62
C SER A 298 45.97 35.65 81.08
N GLY A 299 45.06 35.92 80.14
CA GLY A 299 44.91 37.26 79.59
C GLY A 299 43.80 37.36 78.54
N ILE A 300 43.71 38.54 77.93
CA ILE A 300 42.77 38.87 76.86
C ILE A 300 43.60 39.12 75.59
N VAL A 301 43.19 38.54 74.45
CA VAL A 301 43.92 38.64 73.18
C VAL A 301 43.69 40.00 72.51
N ASP A 302 42.44 40.47 72.56
CA ASP A 302 41.96 41.63 71.81
C ASP A 302 41.64 42.84 72.73
N SER A 303 42.29 42.97 73.90
CA SER A 303 42.04 44.12 74.79
C SER A 303 42.64 45.41 74.23
N GLU A 304 41.82 46.43 73.99
CA GLU A 304 42.26 47.78 73.60
C GLU A 304 43.03 48.52 74.72
N SER A 305 43.15 47.91 75.90
CA SER A 305 43.80 48.50 77.09
C SER A 305 44.66 47.45 77.79
N ASP A 306 45.93 47.80 78.09
CA ASP A 306 46.88 46.96 78.83
C ASP A 306 46.53 46.81 80.34
N ASP A 307 45.51 47.54 80.79
CA ASP A 307 45.06 47.61 82.19
C ASP A 307 44.05 46.51 82.56
N LEU A 308 43.69 45.64 81.61
CA LEU A 308 42.77 44.52 81.83
C LEU A 308 43.52 43.22 82.07
N ARG A 309 43.15 42.53 83.16
CA ARG A 309 43.65 41.19 83.48
C ARG A 309 42.52 40.20 83.59
N ALA A 310 42.67 39.03 82.99
CA ALA A 310 41.68 37.95 83.05
C ALA A 310 42.32 36.66 83.57
N GLU A 311 41.63 35.99 84.51
CA GLU A 311 42.03 34.67 85.01
C GLU A 311 40.80 33.81 85.34
N ASN A 312 40.94 32.49 85.24
CA ASN A 312 39.90 31.55 85.65
C ASN A 312 40.22 30.95 87.03
N LEU A 313 39.40 31.25 88.03
CA LEU A 313 39.56 30.69 89.38
C LEU A 313 39.02 29.24 89.48
N GLY A 314 38.09 28.87 88.59
CA GLY A 314 37.51 27.54 88.48
C GLY A 314 37.94 26.79 87.23
N ASN A 315 37.57 25.51 87.16
CA ASN A 315 37.74 24.68 85.98
C ASN A 315 36.75 25.06 84.87
N ALA A 316 37.20 24.97 83.61
CA ALA A 316 36.29 24.92 82.48
C ALA A 316 35.72 23.50 82.34
N GLY A 317 34.43 23.38 82.10
CA GLY A 317 33.75 22.10 82.04
C GLY A 317 32.58 22.08 81.07
N GLY A 318 32.02 20.90 80.81
CA GLY A 318 30.91 20.73 79.88
C GLY A 318 31.34 20.36 78.46
N GLY A 319 32.62 20.48 78.14
CA GLY A 319 33.16 19.99 76.87
C GLY A 319 33.08 18.47 76.78
N LYS A 320 32.42 17.96 75.73
CA LYS A 320 32.28 16.52 75.48
C LYS A 320 32.62 16.19 74.04
N ASP A 321 33.23 15.03 73.85
CA ASP A 321 33.42 14.45 72.53
C ASP A 321 32.33 13.42 72.22
N GLY A 322 31.93 13.37 70.96
CA GLY A 322 30.90 12.47 70.46
C GLY A 322 31.34 11.78 69.16
N PRO A 323 30.71 10.64 68.81
CA PRO A 323 30.95 10.00 67.53
C PRO A 323 30.28 10.79 66.40
N ALA A 324 31.06 11.16 65.39
CA ALA A 324 30.56 11.67 64.11
C ALA A 324 30.90 10.67 62.99
N THR A 325 30.07 10.66 61.94
CA THR A 325 30.33 9.84 60.76
C THR A 325 31.53 10.39 60.00
N ALA A 326 32.48 9.51 59.69
CA ALA A 326 33.68 9.83 58.95
C ALA A 326 33.92 8.80 57.85
N VAL A 327 34.70 9.18 56.84
CA VAL A 327 35.04 8.28 55.73
C VAL A 327 36.00 7.21 56.23
N SER A 328 35.62 5.94 56.11
CA SER A 328 36.51 4.81 56.41
C SER A 328 37.32 4.40 55.18
N THR A 329 38.43 3.70 55.40
CA THR A 329 39.18 3.07 54.31
C THR A 329 38.33 2.07 53.52
N ALA A 330 37.39 1.39 54.18
CA ALA A 330 36.46 0.45 53.52
C ALA A 330 35.52 1.17 52.55
N ASP A 331 35.05 2.37 52.89
CA ASP A 331 34.18 3.17 52.01
C ASP A 331 34.92 3.56 50.72
N VAL A 332 36.20 3.96 50.84
CA VAL A 332 37.05 4.32 49.70
C VAL A 332 37.31 3.13 48.78
N ILE A 333 37.54 1.93 49.35
CA ILE A 333 37.71 0.71 48.56
C ILE A 333 36.40 0.37 47.85
N THR A 334 35.27 0.42 48.57
CA THR A 334 33.95 0.06 48.03
C THR A 334 33.55 0.95 46.85
N ILE A 335 33.74 2.27 46.95
CA ILE A 335 33.38 3.18 45.86
C ILE A 335 34.32 3.02 44.64
N ARG A 336 35.58 2.67 44.88
CA ARG A 336 36.55 2.38 43.82
C ARG A 336 36.18 1.09 43.08
N ASP A 337 35.86 0.03 43.81
CA ASP A 337 35.42 -1.24 43.22
C ASP A 337 34.12 -1.05 42.43
N LEU A 338 33.17 -0.27 42.96
CA LEU A 338 31.95 0.09 42.24
C LEU A 338 32.26 0.83 40.92
N ALA A 339 33.20 1.77 40.94
CA ALA A 339 33.61 2.52 39.74
C ALA A 339 34.28 1.63 38.69
N GLU A 340 35.19 0.75 39.10
CA GLU A 340 35.85 -0.21 38.21
C GLU A 340 34.84 -1.19 37.60
N ASN A 341 33.90 -1.69 38.41
CA ASN A 341 32.85 -2.57 37.94
C ASN A 341 31.96 -1.88 36.90
N LEU A 342 31.52 -0.64 37.17
CA LEU A 342 30.70 0.14 36.24
C LEU A 342 31.39 0.42 34.90
N ALA A 343 32.70 0.65 34.90
CA ALA A 343 33.46 0.88 33.67
C ALA A 343 33.40 -0.30 32.68
N VAL A 344 33.21 -1.53 33.19
CA VAL A 344 33.18 -2.75 32.36
C VAL A 344 31.76 -3.10 31.90
N VAL A 345 30.72 -2.54 32.53
CA VAL A 345 29.32 -2.90 32.25
C VAL A 345 28.92 -2.55 30.81
N GLU A 346 28.43 -3.56 30.10
CA GLU A 346 28.04 -3.45 28.68
C GLU A 346 26.91 -2.42 28.45
N SER A 347 26.04 -2.18 29.43
CA SER A 347 25.00 -1.15 29.33
C SER A 347 25.58 0.27 29.22
N ILE A 348 26.69 0.56 29.92
CA ILE A 348 27.35 1.87 29.83
C ILE A 348 28.05 2.01 28.47
N LYS A 349 28.67 0.93 27.99
CA LYS A 349 29.25 0.91 26.63
C LYS A 349 28.21 1.14 25.55
N ARG A 350 27.02 0.52 25.67
CA ARG A 350 25.90 0.77 24.74
C ARG A 350 25.45 2.22 24.75
N THR A 351 25.34 2.86 25.91
CA THR A 351 24.97 4.29 25.95
C THR A 351 26.01 5.20 25.27
N LEU A 352 27.29 4.85 25.29
CA LEU A 352 28.33 5.60 24.57
C LEU A 352 28.21 5.46 23.04
N VAL A 353 27.71 4.32 22.56
CA VAL A 353 27.46 4.03 21.13
C VAL A 353 26.15 4.67 20.66
N GLU A 354 25.09 4.63 21.48
CA GLU A 354 23.81 5.26 21.18
C GLU A 354 23.88 6.78 21.06
N ASP A 355 24.77 7.44 21.81
CA ASP A 355 24.98 8.88 21.71
C ASP A 355 25.55 9.30 20.33
N ARG A 356 26.12 8.36 19.54
CA ARG A 356 26.61 8.60 18.17
C ARG A 356 26.34 7.44 17.22
N PRO A 357 25.09 7.29 16.74
CA PRO A 357 24.69 6.15 15.90
C PRO A 357 25.27 6.17 14.47
N HIS A 358 25.94 7.26 14.08
CA HIS A 358 26.49 7.45 12.73
C HIS A 358 28.02 7.32 12.65
N ASP A 359 28.69 7.12 13.79
CA ASP A 359 30.16 7.04 13.88
C ASP A 359 30.68 5.58 13.97
N ALA A 360 29.78 4.58 13.96
CA ALA A 360 30.06 3.16 14.16
C ALA A 360 30.12 2.35 12.86
#